data_AF-A0A388PGN6-F1
#
_entry.id   AF-A0A388PGN6-F1
#
_cell.length_a   1.000
_cell.length_b   1.000
_cell.length_c   1.000
_cell.angle_alpha   90.00
_cell.angle_beta   90.00
_cell.angle_gamma   90.00
#
_symmetry.space_group_name_H-M   'P 1'
#
loop_
_entity.id
_entity.type
_entity.pdbx_description
1 polymer ?
#
loop_
_entity_poly.entity_id
_entity_poly.type
_entity_poly.pdbx_seq_one_letter_code
_entity_poly.pdbx_strand_id
1 'polypeptide(L)'
;MAKKTQSNSKSTKSTKVVYTWGDGKADGNGSMKALLGGKGANLAEMTRIGLPVPPGFTVTTEVCTYFYANKRTYPVSLQAQMEAGVKNMEKIMGTQFGATSGMPLLVAVRSGARDSMPGMMDTILNLGLNDESVIALAKATGNPRFAWDCYRRFIQMYGDVVLGVQKREGEDHEPFETIIEEFKHKKYKGDVEDSALTAEDQQELVKRFKALVKARTGKVFPE
;
A
#
# COMPACT_ATOMS: atom_id res chain seq x y z
N MET A 1 4.89 -13.41 61.52
CA MET A 1 4.58 -14.14 60.28
C MET A 1 4.24 -13.13 59.18
N ALA A 2 5.21 -12.77 58.33
CA ALA A 2 5.00 -11.81 57.25
C ALA A 2 4.46 -12.55 56.01
N LYS A 3 3.26 -12.16 55.55
CA LYS A 3 2.67 -12.65 54.30
C LYS A 3 3.49 -12.12 53.13
N LYS A 4 4.19 -13.01 52.41
CA LYS A 4 4.80 -12.72 51.11
C LYS A 4 3.68 -12.49 50.09
N THR A 5 3.59 -11.26 49.56
CA THR A 5 2.76 -10.93 48.42
C THR A 5 3.40 -11.52 47.17
N GLN A 6 2.79 -12.55 46.60
CA GLN A 6 3.18 -13.08 45.28
C GLN A 6 2.76 -12.09 44.20
N SER A 7 3.75 -11.47 43.53
CA SER A 7 3.50 -10.73 42.29
C SER A 7 3.24 -11.73 41.17
N ASN A 8 1.99 -11.86 40.75
CA ASN A 8 1.64 -12.55 39.51
C ASN A 8 2.15 -11.72 38.33
N SER A 9 3.32 -12.05 37.79
CA SER A 9 3.73 -11.58 36.46
C SER A 9 2.88 -12.31 35.43
N LYS A 10 1.78 -11.67 35.01
CA LYS A 10 1.08 -12.09 33.80
C LYS A 10 2.04 -11.91 32.63
N SER A 11 2.54 -13.02 32.09
CA SER A 11 3.14 -13.11 30.76
C SER A 11 2.24 -12.38 29.77
N THR A 12 2.66 -11.19 29.34
CA THR A 12 2.00 -10.43 28.29
C THR A 12 2.25 -11.13 26.97
N LYS A 13 1.43 -12.14 26.63
CA LYS A 13 1.31 -12.61 25.26
C LYS A 13 1.03 -11.38 24.40
N SER A 14 1.91 -11.09 23.44
CA SER A 14 1.66 -10.00 22.49
C SER A 14 0.38 -10.31 21.73
N THR A 15 -0.56 -9.37 21.75
CA THR A 15 -1.84 -9.53 21.06
C THR A 15 -1.58 -9.64 19.56
N LYS A 16 -2.15 -10.67 18.92
CA LYS A 16 -2.09 -10.84 17.47
C LYS A 16 -2.98 -9.79 16.80
N VAL A 17 -2.37 -8.92 16.00
CA VAL A 17 -3.03 -7.80 15.32
C VAL A 17 -2.82 -7.83 13.81
N VAL A 18 -2.09 -8.82 13.29
CA VAL A 18 -1.94 -9.10 11.86
C VAL A 18 -2.36 -10.54 11.57
N TYR A 19 -3.22 -10.71 10.56
CA TYR A 19 -3.77 -11.99 10.13
C TYR A 19 -3.42 -12.22 8.67
N THR A 20 -2.66 -13.28 8.38
CA THR A 20 -2.21 -13.59 7.01
C THR A 20 -3.17 -14.53 6.28
N TRP A 21 -3.11 -14.49 4.95
CA TRP A 21 -3.67 -15.50 4.05
C TRP A 21 -2.75 -15.73 2.85
N GLY A 22 -2.87 -16.90 2.23
CA GLY A 22 -2.15 -17.29 1.02
C GLY A 22 -1.89 -18.79 0.98
N ASP A 23 -1.60 -19.33 -0.21
CA ASP A 23 -1.23 -20.75 -0.38
C ASP A 23 -2.23 -21.73 0.28
N GLY A 24 -3.53 -21.47 0.08
CA GLY A 24 -4.63 -22.26 0.64
C GLY A 24 -4.81 -22.17 2.17
N LYS A 25 -4.05 -21.30 2.86
CA LYS A 25 -4.11 -21.14 4.32
C LYS A 25 -4.48 -19.71 4.70
N ALA A 26 -5.24 -19.55 5.78
CA ALA A 26 -5.53 -18.25 6.36
C ALA A 26 -5.67 -18.33 7.88
N ASP A 27 -5.15 -17.30 8.55
CA ASP A 27 -5.27 -17.11 10.00
C ASP A 27 -6.70 -16.74 10.43
N GLY A 28 -7.46 -16.12 9.52
CA GLY A 28 -8.84 -15.67 9.72
C GLY A 28 -9.86 -16.55 8.99
N ASN A 29 -11.14 -16.14 9.04
CA ASN A 29 -12.24 -16.72 8.25
C ASN A 29 -13.40 -15.73 8.10
N GLY A 30 -14.43 -16.10 7.34
CA GLY A 30 -15.59 -15.25 7.01
C GLY A 30 -16.44 -14.79 8.20
N SER A 31 -16.33 -15.44 9.37
CA SER A 31 -17.04 -15.02 10.59
C SER A 31 -16.38 -13.85 11.33
N MET A 32 -15.11 -13.55 11.03
CA MET A 32 -14.30 -12.57 11.77
C MET A 32 -14.46 -11.12 11.26
N LYS A 33 -15.63 -10.78 10.71
CA LYS A 33 -15.89 -9.44 10.10
C LYS A 33 -15.71 -8.28 11.08
N ALA A 34 -16.02 -8.49 12.37
CA ALA A 34 -15.81 -7.46 13.39
C ALA A 34 -14.33 -7.12 13.59
N LEU A 35 -13.45 -8.11 13.47
CA LEU A 35 -12.01 -7.97 13.72
C LEU A 35 -11.20 -7.63 12.45
N LEU A 36 -11.57 -8.22 11.31
CA LEU A 36 -10.82 -8.12 10.05
C LEU A 36 -11.48 -7.19 9.03
N GLY A 37 -12.66 -6.65 9.35
CA GLY A 37 -13.53 -6.01 8.37
C GLY A 37 -14.12 -7.00 7.36
N GLY A 38 -15.07 -6.53 6.55
CA GLY A 38 -15.72 -7.37 5.54
C GLY A 38 -14.76 -7.90 4.48
N LYS A 39 -13.85 -7.04 3.98
CA LYS A 39 -12.86 -7.42 2.95
C LYS A 39 -11.85 -8.44 3.48
N GLY A 40 -11.26 -8.20 4.65
CA GLY A 40 -10.25 -9.10 5.24
C GLY A 40 -10.83 -10.47 5.59
N ALA A 41 -12.03 -10.50 6.19
CA ALA A 41 -12.73 -11.75 6.49
C ALA A 41 -13.06 -12.55 5.22
N ASN A 42 -13.52 -11.88 4.15
CA ASN A 42 -13.83 -12.54 2.88
C ASN A 42 -12.57 -13.04 2.16
N LEU A 43 -11.46 -12.30 2.17
CA LEU A 43 -10.19 -12.77 1.58
C LEU A 43 -9.70 -14.04 2.29
N ALA A 44 -9.76 -14.06 3.63
CA ALA A 44 -9.44 -15.25 4.40
C ALA A 44 -10.36 -16.43 4.07
N GLU A 45 -11.67 -16.20 3.95
CA GLU A 45 -12.63 -17.24 3.58
C GLU A 45 -12.35 -17.80 2.18
N MET A 46 -12.17 -16.91 1.19
CA MET A 46 -11.86 -17.30 -0.19
C MET A 46 -10.60 -18.16 -0.27
N THR A 47 -9.54 -17.81 0.47
CA THR A 47 -8.33 -18.62 0.54
C THR A 47 -8.60 -20.00 1.17
N ARG A 48 -9.40 -20.06 2.24
CA ARG A 48 -9.71 -21.32 2.93
C ARG A 48 -10.53 -22.29 2.09
N ILE A 49 -11.45 -21.78 1.27
CA ILE A 49 -12.25 -22.60 0.34
C ILE A 49 -11.48 -22.96 -0.94
N GLY A 50 -10.20 -22.59 -1.05
CA GLY A 50 -9.31 -22.99 -2.14
C GLY A 50 -9.37 -22.11 -3.38
N LEU A 51 -9.93 -20.90 -3.31
CA LEU A 51 -9.85 -19.97 -4.44
C LEU A 51 -8.43 -19.40 -4.58
N PRO A 52 -7.97 -19.13 -5.81
CA PRO A 52 -6.64 -18.58 -6.08
C PRO A 52 -6.56 -17.09 -5.71
N VAL A 53 -6.45 -16.81 -4.41
CA VAL A 53 -6.31 -15.46 -3.87
C VAL A 53 -4.82 -15.14 -3.70
N PRO A 54 -4.32 -14.01 -4.25
CA PRO A 54 -2.95 -13.55 -3.98
C PRO A 54 -2.70 -13.41 -2.47
N PRO A 55 -1.52 -13.83 -1.97
CA PRO A 55 -1.22 -13.81 -0.54
C PRO A 55 -1.22 -12.38 0.00
N GLY A 56 -1.54 -12.24 1.28
CA GLY A 56 -1.68 -10.95 1.93
C GLY A 56 -1.83 -11.04 3.44
N PHE A 57 -2.06 -9.89 4.06
CA PHE A 57 -2.44 -9.83 5.47
C PHE A 57 -3.39 -8.67 5.77
N THR A 58 -4.14 -8.81 6.86
CA THR A 58 -5.07 -7.79 7.38
C THR A 58 -4.56 -7.34 8.74
N VAL A 59 -4.45 -6.02 8.89
CA VAL A 59 -4.29 -5.38 10.20
C VAL A 59 -5.66 -5.24 10.84
N THR A 60 -5.83 -5.68 12.08
CA THR A 60 -7.16 -5.74 12.72
C THR A 60 -7.76 -4.36 12.98
N THR A 61 -9.09 -4.31 13.07
CA THR A 61 -9.86 -3.11 13.46
C THR A 61 -9.48 -2.59 14.86
N GLU A 62 -8.97 -3.47 15.72
CA GLU A 62 -8.45 -3.11 17.05
C GLU A 62 -7.24 -2.18 16.97
N VAL A 63 -6.39 -2.30 15.93
CA VAL A 63 -5.25 -1.38 15.74
C VAL A 63 -5.75 0.03 15.42
N CYS A 64 -6.81 0.15 14.63
CA CYS A 64 -7.45 1.45 14.36
C CYS A 64 -8.03 2.04 15.64
N THR A 65 -8.72 1.23 16.45
CA THR A 65 -9.24 1.64 17.75
C THR A 65 -8.11 2.11 18.69
N TYR A 66 -7.03 1.33 18.77
CA TYR A 66 -5.84 1.67 19.54
C TYR A 66 -5.25 3.01 19.08
N PHE A 67 -5.10 3.22 17.77
CA PHE A 67 -4.54 4.43 17.19
C PHE A 67 -5.29 5.68 17.66
N TYR A 68 -6.61 5.69 17.57
CA TYR A 68 -7.41 6.83 18.04
C TYR A 68 -7.39 7.00 19.56
N ALA A 69 -7.37 5.90 20.31
CA ALA A 69 -7.31 5.93 21.78
C ALA A 69 -5.94 6.35 22.34
N ASN A 70 -4.85 6.15 21.58
CA ASN A 70 -3.47 6.33 22.05
C ASN A 70 -2.74 7.43 21.29
N LYS A 71 -3.36 8.61 21.13
CA LYS A 71 -2.73 9.80 20.51
C LYS A 71 -2.11 9.52 19.13
N ARG A 72 -2.77 8.70 18.32
CA ARG A 72 -2.31 8.33 16.97
C ARG A 72 -0.97 7.59 16.97
N THR A 73 -0.74 6.76 18.00
CA THR A 73 0.40 5.82 18.07
C THR A 73 -0.05 4.40 17.80
N TYR A 74 0.89 3.49 17.56
CA TYR A 74 0.61 2.10 17.22
C TYR A 74 1.02 1.14 18.36
N PRO A 75 0.37 -0.03 18.48
CA PRO A 75 0.85 -1.08 19.37
C PRO A 75 2.29 -1.48 19.02
N VAL A 76 3.14 -1.65 20.02
CA VAL A 76 4.57 -1.99 19.84
C VAL A 76 4.76 -3.29 19.03
N SER A 77 3.80 -4.21 19.10
CA SER A 77 3.82 -5.47 18.36
C SER A 77 3.48 -5.36 16.88
N LEU A 78 2.89 -4.25 16.42
CA LEU A 78 2.36 -4.12 15.07
C LEU A 78 3.46 -4.25 14.01
N GLN A 79 4.56 -3.51 14.17
CA GLN A 79 5.64 -3.45 13.19
C GLN A 79 6.21 -4.85 12.89
N ALA A 80 6.62 -5.57 13.93
CA ALA A 80 7.20 -6.91 13.79
C ALA A 80 6.21 -7.91 13.16
N GLN A 81 4.91 -7.79 13.47
CA GLN A 81 3.89 -8.64 12.87
C GLN A 81 3.63 -8.31 11.39
N MET A 82 3.68 -7.03 11.00
CA MET A 82 3.57 -6.61 9.60
C MET A 82 4.76 -7.12 8.78
N GLU A 83 5.98 -6.98 9.31
CA GLU A 83 7.20 -7.50 8.67
C GLU A 83 7.14 -9.02 8.48
N ALA A 84 6.63 -9.75 9.48
CA ALA A 84 6.39 -11.19 9.36
C ALA A 84 5.34 -11.51 8.27
N GLY A 85 4.29 -10.70 8.16
CA GLY A 85 3.29 -10.79 7.09
C GLY A 85 3.89 -10.57 5.71
N VAL A 86 4.76 -9.56 5.55
CA VAL A 86 5.50 -9.31 4.30
C VAL A 86 6.38 -10.50 3.95
N LYS A 87 7.19 -11.00 4.89
CA LYS A 87 8.04 -12.19 4.68
C LYS A 87 7.24 -13.43 4.28
N ASN A 88 6.03 -13.58 4.81
CA ASN A 88 5.15 -14.67 4.40
C ASN A 88 4.71 -14.52 2.94
N MET A 89 4.35 -13.31 2.50
CA MET A 89 4.04 -13.04 1.09
C MET A 89 5.26 -13.30 0.19
N GLU A 90 6.44 -12.82 0.57
CA GLU A 90 7.70 -13.05 -0.17
C GLU A 90 7.96 -14.55 -0.37
N LYS A 91 7.83 -15.34 0.69
CA LYS A 91 8.00 -16.79 0.64
C LYS A 91 7.02 -17.47 -0.32
N ILE A 92 5.75 -17.07 -0.31
CA ILE A 92 4.71 -17.67 -1.16
C ILE A 92 4.90 -17.25 -2.62
N MET A 93 5.22 -15.98 -2.87
CA MET A 93 5.34 -15.43 -4.22
C MET A 93 6.70 -15.69 -4.87
N GLY A 94 7.73 -16.03 -4.09
CA GLY A 94 9.10 -16.15 -4.59
C GLY A 94 9.71 -14.81 -5.01
N THR A 95 9.20 -13.70 -4.49
CA THR A 95 9.65 -12.32 -4.79
C THR A 95 9.99 -11.59 -3.49
N GLN A 96 10.71 -10.47 -3.56
CA GLN A 96 11.14 -9.70 -2.38
C GLN A 96 10.62 -8.26 -2.42
N PHE A 97 10.19 -7.75 -1.27
CA PHE A 97 9.75 -6.37 -1.13
C PHE A 97 10.97 -5.44 -1.16
N GLY A 98 10.94 -4.45 -2.05
CA GLY A 98 12.11 -3.58 -2.31
C GLY A 98 13.21 -4.24 -3.14
N ALA A 99 12.93 -5.34 -3.86
CA ALA A 99 13.92 -5.96 -4.75
C ALA A 99 14.35 -5.00 -5.87
N THR A 100 15.66 -4.90 -6.08
CA THR A 100 16.30 -4.08 -7.12
C THR A 100 16.76 -4.92 -8.31
N SER A 101 16.54 -6.24 -8.24
CA SER A 101 16.76 -7.20 -9.32
C SER A 101 15.68 -8.29 -9.28
N GLY A 102 15.39 -8.90 -10.43
CA GLY A 102 14.27 -9.83 -10.57
C GLY A 102 12.91 -9.14 -10.48
N MET A 103 11.84 -9.93 -10.28
CA MET A 103 10.48 -9.42 -10.14
C MET A 103 10.28 -8.89 -8.70
N PRO A 104 10.00 -7.59 -8.49
CA PRO A 104 9.78 -7.06 -7.15
C PRO A 104 8.41 -7.50 -6.59
N LEU A 105 8.34 -7.70 -5.27
CA LEU A 105 7.05 -7.82 -4.57
C LEU A 105 6.45 -6.42 -4.44
N LEU A 106 5.29 -6.23 -5.06
CA LEU A 106 4.48 -5.01 -4.94
C LEU A 106 3.18 -5.34 -4.22
N VAL A 107 2.70 -4.43 -3.39
CA VAL A 107 1.50 -4.65 -2.58
C VAL A 107 0.41 -3.62 -2.87
N ALA A 108 -0.83 -4.05 -2.70
CA ALA A 108 -1.99 -3.17 -2.69
C ALA A 108 -2.45 -2.93 -1.25
N VAL A 109 -2.63 -1.67 -0.86
CA VAL A 109 -3.16 -1.29 0.45
C VAL A 109 -4.60 -0.83 0.29
N ARG A 110 -5.52 -1.47 1.02
CA ARG A 110 -6.96 -1.26 0.88
C ARG A 110 -7.60 -1.12 2.25
N SER A 111 -8.42 -0.08 2.41
CA SER A 111 -9.26 0.08 3.60
C SER A 111 -10.36 -0.99 3.67
N GLY A 112 -10.66 -1.46 4.88
CA GLY A 112 -11.69 -2.46 5.13
C GLY A 112 -12.32 -2.27 6.51
N ALA A 113 -13.55 -1.77 6.54
CA ALA A 113 -14.35 -1.65 7.76
C ALA A 113 -15.25 -2.89 7.97
N ARG A 114 -15.85 -2.99 9.17
CA ARG A 114 -16.87 -3.99 9.49
C ARG A 114 -18.06 -3.88 8.53
N ASP A 115 -18.56 -2.66 8.39
CA ASP A 115 -19.66 -2.28 7.51
C ASP A 115 -19.13 -1.34 6.42
N SER A 116 -19.71 -1.39 5.21
CA SER A 116 -19.26 -0.53 4.11
C SER A 116 -19.50 0.94 4.44
N MET A 117 -18.44 1.74 4.46
CA MET A 117 -18.51 3.17 4.77
C MET A 117 -18.02 3.98 3.57
N PRO A 118 -18.86 4.86 2.98
CA PRO A 118 -18.40 5.92 2.09
C PRO A 118 -17.38 6.82 2.81
N GLY A 119 -16.37 7.32 2.09
CA GLY A 119 -15.33 8.21 2.65
C GLY A 119 -14.15 7.52 3.34
N MET A 120 -14.00 6.20 3.19
CA MET A 120 -12.77 5.52 3.59
C MET A 120 -11.63 5.81 2.60
N MET A 121 -10.39 5.69 3.07
CA MET A 121 -9.18 5.86 2.25
C MET A 121 -9.25 5.02 0.96
N ASP A 122 -8.90 5.65 -0.15
CA ASP A 122 -8.83 5.01 -1.47
C ASP A 122 -7.76 3.91 -1.52
N THR A 123 -7.90 3.03 -2.51
CA THR A 123 -6.95 1.92 -2.71
C THR A 123 -5.65 2.45 -3.31
N ILE A 124 -4.52 2.06 -2.72
CA ILE A 124 -3.19 2.31 -3.26
C ILE A 124 -2.68 1.02 -3.87
N LEU A 125 -2.33 1.05 -5.16
CA LEU A 125 -1.68 -0.07 -5.85
C LEU A 125 -0.18 0.22 -6.04
N ASN A 126 0.58 -0.84 -6.32
CA ASN A 126 2.01 -0.79 -6.66
C ASN A 126 2.92 -0.24 -5.55
N LEU A 127 2.51 -0.34 -4.29
CA LEU A 127 3.37 0.05 -3.17
C LEU A 127 4.59 -0.86 -3.12
N GLY A 128 5.78 -0.24 -3.05
CA GLY A 128 7.09 -0.90 -3.19
C GLY A 128 7.86 -0.47 -4.44
N LEU A 129 7.23 0.32 -5.34
CA LEU A 129 7.93 0.96 -6.44
C LEU A 129 8.75 2.18 -5.99
N ASN A 130 10.00 2.21 -6.42
CA ASN A 130 10.94 3.32 -6.30
C ASN A 130 11.86 3.37 -7.53
N ASP A 131 12.86 4.27 -7.53
CA ASP A 131 13.73 4.47 -8.69
C ASP A 131 14.56 3.22 -9.06
N GLU A 132 14.81 2.32 -8.12
CA GLU A 132 15.56 1.08 -8.37
C GLU A 132 14.62 -0.09 -8.74
N SER A 133 13.52 -0.27 -8.01
CA SER A 133 12.59 -1.39 -8.21
C SER A 133 11.77 -1.24 -9.49
N VAL A 134 11.54 -0.01 -9.99
CA VAL A 134 10.93 0.21 -11.31
C VAL A 134 11.82 -0.31 -12.45
N ILE A 135 13.14 -0.19 -12.31
CA ILE A 135 14.11 -0.72 -13.28
C ILE A 135 14.09 -2.25 -13.23
N ALA A 136 14.02 -2.83 -12.02
CA ALA A 136 13.87 -4.27 -11.84
C ALA A 136 12.58 -4.80 -12.50
N LEU A 137 11.45 -4.12 -12.27
CA LEU A 137 10.16 -4.45 -12.88
C LEU A 137 10.20 -4.36 -14.41
N ALA A 138 10.80 -3.30 -14.96
CA ALA A 138 10.95 -3.12 -16.41
C ALA A 138 11.73 -4.27 -17.04
N LYS A 139 12.82 -4.71 -16.41
CA LYS A 139 13.63 -5.85 -16.86
C LYS A 139 12.88 -7.17 -16.74
N ALA A 140 12.24 -7.42 -15.59
CA ALA A 140 11.54 -8.67 -15.32
C ALA A 140 10.33 -8.90 -16.23
N THR A 141 9.65 -7.82 -16.64
CA THR A 141 8.47 -7.88 -17.51
C THR A 141 8.80 -7.73 -19.00
N GLY A 142 10.01 -7.29 -19.34
CA GLY A 142 10.36 -6.90 -20.71
C GLY A 142 9.55 -5.71 -21.24
N ASN A 143 8.89 -4.95 -20.35
CA ASN A 143 7.96 -3.88 -20.72
C ASN A 143 8.26 -2.60 -19.92
N PRO A 144 9.20 -1.76 -20.39
CA PRO A 144 9.58 -0.54 -19.69
C PRO A 144 8.43 0.46 -19.61
N ARG A 145 7.59 0.59 -20.65
CA ARG A 145 6.43 1.50 -20.63
C ARG A 145 5.47 1.12 -19.51
N PHE A 146 5.18 -0.16 -19.34
CA PHE A 146 4.35 -0.66 -18.24
C PHE A 146 4.93 -0.32 -16.88
N ALA A 147 6.20 -0.63 -16.63
CA ALA A 147 6.83 -0.40 -15.34
C ALA A 147 6.82 1.09 -14.94
N TRP A 148 7.17 1.98 -15.88
CA TRP A 148 7.18 3.41 -15.62
C TRP A 148 5.78 4.02 -15.48
N ASP A 149 4.77 3.53 -16.22
CA ASP A 149 3.37 3.93 -16.02
C ASP A 149 2.85 3.47 -14.65
N CYS A 150 3.19 2.25 -14.20
CA CYS A 150 2.88 1.77 -12.85
C CYS A 150 3.49 2.67 -11.77
N TYR A 151 4.73 3.12 -11.98
CA TYR A 151 5.42 3.98 -11.02
C TYR A 151 4.86 5.40 -11.01
N ARG A 152 4.58 6.00 -12.19
CA ARG A 152 3.88 7.28 -12.28
C ARG A 152 2.55 7.23 -11.53
N ARG A 153 1.72 6.22 -11.79
CA ARG A 153 0.42 6.02 -11.12
C ARG A 153 0.58 5.82 -9.63
N PHE A 154 1.61 5.09 -9.19
CA PHE A 154 1.90 4.93 -7.75
C PHE A 154 2.19 6.27 -7.08
N ILE A 155 3.05 7.10 -7.66
CA ILE A 155 3.39 8.42 -7.09
C ILE A 155 2.14 9.31 -7.03
N GLN A 156 1.29 9.28 -8.05
CA GLN A 156 0.02 10.01 -8.06
C GLN A 156 -0.92 9.52 -6.94
N MET A 157 -1.21 8.22 -6.86
CA MET A 157 -2.09 7.66 -5.84
C MET A 157 -1.57 7.89 -4.43
N TYR A 158 -0.27 7.64 -4.19
CA TYR A 158 0.34 7.83 -2.88
C TYR A 158 0.45 9.31 -2.52
N GLY A 159 0.78 10.16 -3.50
CA GLY A 159 0.86 11.61 -3.36
C GLY A 159 -0.47 12.21 -2.94
N ASP A 160 -1.56 11.85 -3.62
CA ASP A 160 -2.92 12.24 -3.27
C ASP A 160 -3.34 11.68 -1.90
N VAL A 161 -3.43 10.35 -1.79
CA VAL A 161 -4.09 9.67 -0.67
C VAL A 161 -3.30 9.72 0.64
N VAL A 162 -1.96 9.65 0.58
CA VAL A 162 -1.10 9.56 1.77
C VAL A 162 -0.43 10.89 2.09
N LEU A 163 0.04 11.59 1.07
CA LEU A 163 0.78 12.84 1.24
C LEU A 163 -0.13 14.09 1.14
N GLY A 164 -1.41 13.93 0.79
CA GLY A 164 -2.39 15.01 0.74
C GLY A 164 -2.14 16.00 -0.40
N VAL A 165 -1.52 15.57 -1.49
CA VAL A 165 -1.27 16.38 -2.70
C VAL A 165 -2.55 16.41 -3.54
N GLN A 166 -3.55 17.10 -2.99
CA GLN A 166 -4.86 17.29 -3.59
C GLN A 166 -4.99 18.70 -4.18
N LYS A 167 -6.06 18.88 -4.94
CA LYS A 167 -6.52 20.19 -5.39
C LYS A 167 -6.70 21.17 -4.22
N ARG A 168 -6.15 22.37 -4.36
CA ARG A 168 -6.33 23.47 -3.39
C ARG A 168 -7.53 24.33 -3.76
N GLU A 169 -7.97 25.16 -2.81
CA GLU A 169 -8.95 26.20 -3.09
C GLU A 169 -8.44 27.13 -4.21
N GLY A 170 -9.25 27.31 -5.24
CA GLY A 170 -8.90 28.10 -6.44
C GLY A 170 -8.24 27.31 -7.57
N GLU A 171 -8.03 25.99 -7.42
CA GLU A 171 -7.62 25.12 -8.52
C GLU A 171 -8.83 24.42 -9.14
N ASP A 172 -8.90 24.39 -10.47
CA ASP A 172 -9.98 23.74 -11.20
C ASP A 172 -9.75 22.23 -11.39
N HIS A 173 -8.48 21.83 -11.47
CA HIS A 173 -8.06 20.46 -11.79
C HIS A 173 -7.14 19.86 -10.72
N GLU A 174 -7.11 18.53 -10.65
CA GLU A 174 -6.15 17.81 -9.79
C GLU A 174 -4.71 18.06 -10.25
N PRO A 175 -3.76 18.29 -9.33
CA PRO A 175 -2.44 18.81 -9.67
C PRO A 175 -1.60 17.82 -10.50
N PHE A 176 -1.80 16.50 -10.33
CA PHE A 176 -1.13 15.50 -11.13
C PHE A 176 -1.67 15.45 -12.57
N GLU A 177 -2.98 15.62 -12.75
CA GLU A 177 -3.61 15.66 -14.08
C GLU A 177 -3.20 16.91 -14.86
N THR A 178 -3.12 18.06 -14.18
CA THR A 178 -2.59 19.29 -14.79
C THR A 178 -1.18 19.08 -15.36
N ILE A 179 -0.29 18.39 -14.64
CA ILE A 179 1.07 18.10 -15.13
C ILE A 179 1.06 17.17 -16.35
N ILE A 180 0.18 16.16 -16.38
CA ILE A 180 0.05 15.25 -17.52
C ILE A 180 -0.42 16.03 -18.75
N GLU A 181 -1.47 16.84 -18.62
CA GLU A 181 -2.00 17.65 -19.72
C GLU A 181 -0.97 18.67 -20.23
N GLU A 182 -0.30 19.40 -19.34
CA GLU A 182 0.77 20.32 -19.72
C GLU A 182 1.91 19.63 -20.46
N PHE A 183 2.30 18.43 -20.02
CA PHE A 183 3.32 17.62 -20.68
C PHE A 183 2.87 17.22 -22.09
N LYS A 184 1.65 16.70 -22.23
CA LYS A 184 1.05 16.29 -23.50
C LYS A 184 0.96 17.45 -24.48
N HIS A 185 0.39 18.57 -24.07
CA HIS A 185 0.29 19.78 -24.89
C HIS A 185 1.67 20.27 -25.35
N LYS A 186 2.65 20.32 -24.44
CA LYS A 186 3.99 20.84 -24.77
C LYS A 186 4.75 19.93 -25.73
N LYS A 187 4.66 18.61 -25.57
CA LYS A 187 5.46 17.65 -26.36
C LYS A 187 4.77 17.27 -27.68
N TYR A 188 3.46 17.03 -27.64
CA TYR A 188 2.69 16.48 -28.75
C TYR A 188 1.84 17.52 -29.50
N LYS A 189 1.79 18.77 -29.01
CA LYS A 189 1.03 19.88 -29.60
C LYS A 189 -0.47 19.61 -29.75
N GLY A 190 -1.07 18.79 -28.87
CA GLY A 190 -2.51 18.48 -28.91
C GLY A 190 -2.87 17.22 -28.10
N ASP A 191 -4.10 16.73 -28.35
CA ASP A 191 -4.70 15.54 -27.73
C ASP A 191 -3.97 14.26 -28.14
N VAL A 192 -3.00 13.86 -27.32
CA VAL A 192 -2.47 12.49 -27.32
C VAL A 192 -3.12 11.72 -26.17
N GLU A 193 -3.49 10.47 -26.40
CA GLU A 193 -3.98 9.64 -25.32
C GLU A 193 -2.83 9.19 -24.41
N ASP A 194 -3.11 9.07 -23.11
CA ASP A 194 -2.18 8.54 -22.11
C ASP A 194 -1.62 7.15 -22.47
N SER A 195 -2.41 6.36 -23.19
CA SER A 195 -2.04 5.03 -23.69
C SER A 195 -0.87 5.10 -24.69
N ALA A 196 -0.73 6.20 -25.44
CA ALA A 196 0.30 6.39 -26.45
C ALA A 196 1.62 6.96 -25.89
N LEU A 197 1.66 7.36 -24.61
CA LEU A 197 2.88 7.86 -23.96
C LEU A 197 3.96 6.77 -23.86
N THR A 198 5.19 7.12 -24.26
CA THR A 198 6.33 6.20 -24.28
C THR A 198 6.91 5.96 -22.89
N ALA A 199 7.85 5.01 -22.75
CA ALA A 199 8.53 4.79 -21.47
C ALA A 199 9.29 6.04 -20.99
N GLU A 200 9.90 6.78 -21.91
CA GLU A 200 10.65 8.02 -21.64
C GLU A 200 9.71 9.15 -21.18
N ASP A 201 8.49 9.22 -21.73
CA ASP A 201 7.46 10.14 -21.26
C ASP A 201 7.06 9.86 -19.82
N GLN A 202 6.82 8.58 -19.52
CA GLN A 202 6.44 8.16 -18.17
C GLN A 202 7.57 8.45 -17.16
N GLN A 203 8.84 8.27 -17.55
CA GLN A 203 10.01 8.66 -16.74
C GLN A 203 10.05 10.17 -16.47
N GLU A 204 9.76 10.99 -17.48
CA GLU A 204 9.71 12.44 -17.33
C GLU A 204 8.55 12.87 -16.42
N LEU A 205 7.37 12.25 -16.56
CA LEU A 205 6.23 12.48 -15.67
C LEU A 205 6.54 12.07 -14.23
N VAL A 206 7.22 10.95 -14.00
CA VAL A 206 7.69 10.55 -12.66
C VAL A 206 8.55 11.65 -12.03
N LYS A 207 9.52 12.21 -12.77
CA LYS A 207 10.36 13.31 -12.27
C LYS A 207 9.53 14.54 -11.89
N ARG A 208 8.57 14.92 -12.73
CA ARG A 208 7.68 16.06 -12.47
C ARG A 208 6.76 15.81 -11.29
N PHE A 209 6.27 14.59 -11.12
CA PHE A 209 5.41 14.21 -10.00
C PHE A 209 6.16 14.25 -8.67
N LYS A 210 7.41 13.75 -8.62
CA LYS A 210 8.27 13.90 -7.43
C LYS A 210 8.54 15.37 -7.11
N ALA A 211 8.78 16.20 -8.12
CA ALA A 211 8.96 17.64 -7.94
C ALA A 211 7.69 18.32 -7.40
N LEU A 212 6.50 17.96 -7.91
CA LEU A 212 5.22 18.43 -7.38
C LEU A 212 5.04 18.03 -5.92
N VAL A 213 5.29 16.77 -5.56
CA VAL A 213 5.21 16.28 -4.18
C VAL A 213 6.09 17.12 -3.26
N LYS A 214 7.34 17.37 -3.67
CA LYS A 214 8.27 18.22 -2.91
C LYS A 214 7.77 19.65 -2.77
N ALA A 215 7.26 20.24 -3.84
CA ALA A 215 6.73 21.60 -3.82
C ALA A 215 5.48 21.75 -2.93
N ARG A 216 4.62 20.74 -2.89
CA ARG A 216 3.33 20.78 -2.17
C ARG A 216 3.47 20.42 -0.69
N THR A 217 4.38 19.51 -0.36
CA THR A 217 4.53 18.93 0.98
C THR A 217 5.79 19.36 1.72
N GLY A 218 6.77 19.94 1.02
CA GLY A 218 8.11 20.23 1.53
C GLY A 218 9.01 19.00 1.69
N LYS A 219 8.51 17.79 1.38
CA LYS A 219 9.24 16.52 1.54
C LYS A 219 9.44 15.84 0.20
N VAL A 220 10.57 15.16 0.03
CA VAL A 220 10.80 14.29 -1.13
C VAL A 220 9.86 13.09 -1.07
N PHE A 221 9.53 12.53 -2.23
CA PHE A 221 8.78 11.28 -2.30
C PHE A 221 9.60 10.17 -1.60
N PRO A 222 8.97 9.30 -0.78
CA PRO A 222 9.68 8.19 -0.12
C PRO A 222 10.17 7.16 -1.16
N GLU A 223 11.45 6.80 -1.10
CA GLU A 223 12.07 5.71 -1.89
C GLU A 223 12.02 4.37 -1.15
#